data_AF-A0A813GVQ8-F1
#
_entry.id   AF-A0A813GVQ8-F1
#
_cell.length_a   1.000
_cell.length_b   1.000
_cell.length_c   1.000
_cell.angle_alpha   90.00
_cell.angle_beta   90.00
_cell.angle_gamma   90.00
#
_symmetry.space_group_name_H-M   'P 1'
#
loop_
_entity.id
_entity.type
_entity.pdbx_description
1 polymer ?
#
loop_
_entity_poly.entity_id
_entity_poly.type
_entity_poly.pdbx_seq_one_letter_code
_entity_poly.pdbx_strand_id
1 'polypeptide(L)'
;MARFAAWEKGEGSCAELEAELKQLGDCVPMEGDGYAPGLAKYLSRCQELSISCPMAFGKEANLTDTESIVLDLSPAGTSLPSRDYYLDSKFEEQRGHFRAHLGKVVELVGAANLEDDFASRVIRMETKLAQIQMKRDQSRQYDQYFTVTTLDGLCSGVNELKHLKAKE
;
A
#
# COMPACT_ATOMS: atom_id res chain seq x y z
N MET A 1 12.69 7.11 -25.42
CA MET A 1 12.07 7.64 -24.19
C MET A 1 13.17 8.15 -23.29
N ALA A 2 13.13 9.42 -22.90
CA ALA A 2 14.20 10.08 -22.16
C ALA A 2 13.83 10.31 -20.68
N ARG A 3 13.26 9.29 -20.02
CA ARG A 3 12.71 9.40 -18.65
C ARG A 3 13.72 9.91 -17.62
N PHE A 4 15.03 9.78 -17.89
CA PHE A 4 16.12 10.18 -17.01
C PHE A 4 17.10 11.20 -17.62
N ALA A 5 16.79 11.81 -18.75
CA ALA A 5 17.74 12.73 -19.42
C ALA A 5 18.09 13.97 -18.56
N ALA A 6 17.18 14.44 -17.70
CA ALA A 6 17.50 15.52 -16.75
C ALA A 6 18.52 15.04 -15.70
N TRP A 7 18.39 13.81 -15.22
CA TRP A 7 19.31 13.21 -14.24
C TRP A 7 20.71 12.99 -14.85
N GLU A 8 20.79 12.54 -16.11
CA GLU A 8 22.07 12.40 -16.83
C GLU A 8 22.82 13.72 -16.99
N LYS A 9 22.08 14.84 -17.04
CA LYS A 9 22.63 16.20 -17.12
C LYS A 9 22.90 16.84 -15.75
N GLY A 10 22.56 16.15 -14.66
CA GLY A 10 22.65 16.71 -13.30
C GLY A 10 21.57 17.75 -12.97
N GLU A 11 20.52 17.84 -13.79
CA GLU A 11 19.37 18.75 -13.61
C GLU A 11 18.17 18.05 -12.96
N GLY A 12 18.24 16.74 -12.75
CA GLY A 12 17.20 15.96 -12.08
C GLY A 12 17.06 16.35 -10.61
N SER A 13 15.83 16.39 -10.11
CA SER A 13 15.54 16.71 -8.71
C SER A 13 14.39 15.88 -8.16
N CYS A 14 14.31 15.84 -6.83
CA CYS A 14 13.21 15.24 -6.07
C CYS A 14 12.12 16.26 -5.70
N ALA A 15 12.07 17.43 -6.33
CA ALA A 15 11.16 18.52 -5.93
C ALA A 15 9.68 18.12 -5.92
N GLU A 16 9.22 17.34 -6.91
CA GLU A 16 7.85 16.82 -6.96
C GLU A 16 7.55 15.85 -5.80
N LEU A 17 8.54 15.04 -5.41
CA LEU A 17 8.41 14.13 -4.27
C LEU A 17 8.37 14.92 -2.95
N GLU A 18 9.24 15.92 -2.80
CA GLU A 18 9.25 16.81 -1.63
C GLU A 18 7.92 17.56 -1.49
N ALA A 19 7.35 18.04 -2.61
CA ALA A 19 6.05 18.68 -2.62
C ALA A 19 4.93 17.74 -2.16
N GLU A 20 4.94 16.48 -2.59
CA GLU A 20 3.93 15.50 -2.16
C GLU A 20 4.13 15.07 -0.69
N LEU A 21 5.36 14.92 -0.21
CA LEU A 21 5.65 14.68 1.22
C LEU A 21 5.18 15.84 2.09
N LYS A 22 5.34 17.08 1.62
CA LYS A 22 4.78 18.25 2.29
C LYS A 22 3.25 18.21 2.32
N GLN A 23 2.61 17.82 1.21
CA GLN A 23 1.16 17.67 1.15
C GLN A 23 0.64 16.61 2.13
N LEU A 24 1.37 15.50 2.31
CA LEU A 24 1.08 14.49 3.34
C LEU A 24 1.16 15.12 4.75
N GLY A 25 2.26 15.79 5.08
CA GLY A 25 2.46 16.43 6.39
C GLY A 25 1.42 17.51 6.69
N ASP A 26 1.01 18.30 5.69
CA ASP A 26 0.00 19.36 5.82
C ASP A 26 -1.41 18.78 6.08
N CYS A 27 -1.71 17.56 5.61
CA CYS A 27 -3.04 16.96 5.74
C CYS A 27 -3.19 15.91 6.84
N VAL A 28 -2.09 15.30 7.32
CA VAL A 28 -2.10 14.28 8.37
C VAL A 28 -1.42 14.82 9.62
N PRO A 29 -2.17 15.37 10.59
CA PRO A 29 -1.56 15.81 11.84
C PRO A 29 -0.97 14.59 12.57
N MET A 30 0.22 14.75 13.16
CA MET A 30 0.95 13.63 13.78
C MET A 30 0.24 13.03 15.02
N GLU A 31 -0.64 13.80 15.67
CA GLU A 31 -1.36 13.39 16.88
C GLU A 31 -2.81 13.94 16.90
N GLY A 32 -3.65 13.32 17.73
CA GLY A 32 -5.02 13.75 17.99
C GLY A 32 -6.07 13.22 17.00
N ASP A 33 -7.32 13.64 17.22
CA ASP A 33 -8.50 13.11 16.51
C ASP A 33 -8.53 13.44 15.00
N GLY A 34 -7.65 14.34 14.55
CA GLY A 34 -7.50 14.73 13.15
C GLY A 34 -6.69 13.74 12.29
N TYR A 35 -5.95 12.81 12.91
CA TYR A 35 -5.07 11.89 12.18
C TYR A 35 -5.83 11.03 11.17
N ALA A 36 -6.90 10.35 11.61
CA ALA A 36 -7.64 9.42 10.75
C ALA A 36 -8.37 10.12 9.59
N PRO A 37 -9.11 11.24 9.79
CA PRO A 37 -9.70 11.99 8.69
C PRO A 37 -8.64 12.57 7.73
N GLY A 38 -7.51 13.04 8.26
CA GLY A 38 -6.39 13.53 7.48
C GLY A 38 -5.78 12.46 6.58
N LEU A 39 -5.49 11.30 7.16
CA LEU A 39 -4.99 10.14 6.42
C LEU A 39 -5.97 9.68 5.34
N ALA A 40 -7.27 9.60 5.66
CA ALA A 40 -8.29 9.25 4.68
C ALA A 40 -8.32 10.23 3.48
N LYS A 41 -8.19 11.53 3.75
CA LYS A 41 -8.10 12.56 2.70
C LYS A 41 -6.85 12.37 1.84
N TYR A 42 -5.71 12.06 2.45
CA TYR A 42 -4.48 11.78 1.70
C TYR A 42 -4.59 10.54 0.82
N LEU A 43 -5.14 9.44 1.34
CA LEU A 43 -5.35 8.21 0.57
C LEU A 43 -6.28 8.45 -0.65
N SER A 44 -7.31 9.30 -0.50
CA SER A 44 -8.16 9.73 -1.62
C SER A 44 -7.36 10.46 -2.70
N ARG A 45 -6.48 11.39 -2.31
CA ARG A 45 -5.58 12.09 -3.23
C ARG A 45 -4.63 11.14 -3.94
N CYS A 46 -4.04 10.19 -3.21
CA CYS A 46 -3.18 9.19 -3.81
C CYS A 46 -3.91 8.38 -4.89
N GLN A 47 -5.18 8.03 -4.68
CA GLN A 47 -6.00 7.38 -5.69
C GLN A 47 -6.18 8.24 -6.96
N GLU A 48 -6.47 9.54 -6.81
CA GLU A 48 -6.60 10.49 -7.93
C GLU A 48 -5.30 10.60 -8.74
N LEU A 49 -4.16 10.51 -8.08
CA LEU A 49 -2.82 10.62 -8.67
C LEU A 49 -2.21 9.26 -9.06
N SER A 50 -2.93 8.16 -8.88
CA SER A 50 -2.42 6.80 -9.09
C SER A 50 -1.16 6.48 -8.27
N ILE A 51 -1.02 7.08 -7.09
CA ILE A 51 -0.01 6.74 -6.09
C ILE A 51 -0.50 5.54 -5.28
N SER A 52 0.32 4.49 -5.18
CA SER A 52 -0.06 3.26 -4.50
C SER A 52 -0.32 3.47 -3.01
N CYS A 53 -1.36 2.81 -2.50
CA CYS A 53 -1.80 2.87 -1.11
C CYS A 53 -1.91 1.45 -0.51
N PRO A 54 -1.88 1.30 0.83
CA PRO A 54 -2.06 0.00 1.51
C PRO A 54 -3.48 -0.59 1.38
N MET A 55 -4.38 0.12 0.70
CA MET A 55 -5.73 -0.31 0.35
C MET A 55 -6.02 0.12 -1.07
N ALA A 56 -6.55 -0.79 -1.88
CA ALA A 56 -7.09 -0.48 -3.18
C ALA A 56 -8.61 -0.45 -3.08
N PHE A 57 -9.23 0.49 -3.79
CA PHE A 57 -10.68 0.53 -3.91
C PHE A 57 -11.09 0.99 -5.30
N GLY A 58 -12.22 0.47 -5.77
CA GLY A 58 -12.70 0.72 -7.11
C GLY A 58 -14.10 0.20 -7.33
N LYS A 59 -14.57 0.32 -8.57
CA LYS A 59 -15.83 -0.30 -8.99
C LYS A 59 -15.57 -1.73 -9.43
N GLU A 60 -16.42 -2.65 -9.02
CA GLU A 60 -16.38 -4.06 -9.43
C GLU A 60 -17.80 -4.57 -9.71
N ALA A 61 -17.92 -5.56 -10.60
CA ALA A 61 -19.19 -6.23 -10.82
C ALA A 61 -19.58 -7.05 -9.57
N ASN A 62 -20.84 -7.00 -9.17
CA ASN A 62 -21.29 -7.82 -8.06
C ASN A 62 -21.43 -9.29 -8.51
N LEU A 63 -20.62 -10.18 -7.93
CA LEU A 63 -20.65 -11.62 -8.28
C LEU A 63 -21.99 -12.30 -7.99
N THR A 64 -22.82 -11.73 -7.12
CA THR A 64 -24.13 -12.28 -6.73
C THR A 64 -25.31 -11.65 -7.45
N ASP A 65 -25.08 -10.54 -8.15
CA ASP A 65 -26.07 -9.80 -8.92
C ASP A 65 -25.36 -9.05 -10.05
N THR A 66 -25.28 -9.68 -11.22
CA THR A 66 -24.44 -9.19 -12.34
C THR A 66 -24.93 -7.88 -12.95
N GLU A 67 -26.13 -7.42 -12.61
CA GLU A 67 -26.69 -6.15 -13.07
C GLU A 67 -26.29 -4.97 -12.16
N SER A 68 -25.61 -5.22 -11.03
CA SER A 68 -25.15 -4.19 -10.11
C SER A 68 -23.61 -4.05 -10.05
N ILE A 69 -23.19 -2.81 -9.77
CA ILE A 69 -21.80 -2.45 -9.51
C ILE A 69 -21.67 -2.12 -8.03
N VAL A 70 -20.64 -2.67 -7.40
CA VAL A 70 -20.31 -2.43 -5.99
C VAL A 70 -18.97 -1.72 -5.85
N LEU A 71 -18.75 -1.10 -4.69
CA LEU A 71 -17.44 -0.66 -4.25
C LEU A 71 -16.65 -1.90 -3.82
N ASP A 72 -15.59 -2.23 -4.55
CA ASP A 72 -14.60 -3.22 -4.13
C ASP A 72 -13.53 -2.54 -3.26
N LEU A 73 -13.14 -3.23 -2.21
CA LEU A 73 -12.14 -2.81 -1.23
C LEU A 73 -11.25 -4.01 -0.94
N SER A 74 -9.94 -3.86 -1.16
CA SER A 74 -8.98 -4.93 -0.95
C SER A 74 -7.66 -4.43 -0.35
N PRO A 75 -6.96 -5.26 0.45
CA PRO A 75 -5.63 -4.92 0.93
C PRO A 75 -4.64 -4.83 -0.24
N ALA A 76 -3.78 -3.82 -0.22
CA ALA A 76 -2.82 -3.55 -1.29
C ALA A 76 -1.50 -2.99 -0.71
N GLY A 77 -0.67 -2.40 -1.58
CA GLY A 77 0.44 -1.55 -1.15
C GLY A 77 1.71 -2.25 -0.66
N THR A 78 1.94 -3.52 -1.04
CA THR A 78 3.25 -4.14 -0.87
C THR A 78 4.16 -3.81 -2.06
N SER A 79 5.39 -3.41 -1.79
CA SER A 79 6.39 -3.09 -2.82
C SER A 79 6.94 -4.32 -3.56
N LEU A 80 6.94 -5.49 -2.91
CA LEU A 80 7.41 -6.75 -3.50
C LEU A 80 6.26 -7.55 -4.12
N PRO A 81 6.54 -8.44 -5.10
CA PRO A 81 5.51 -9.02 -5.97
C PRO A 81 4.42 -9.87 -5.29
N SER A 82 4.68 -10.39 -4.08
CA SER A 82 3.70 -11.18 -3.31
C SER A 82 4.11 -11.31 -1.86
N ARG A 83 3.17 -11.73 -1.00
CA ARG A 83 3.44 -12.01 0.43
C ARG A 83 4.65 -12.92 0.66
N ASP A 84 4.87 -13.91 -0.22
CA ASP A 84 5.97 -14.87 -0.05
C ASP A 84 7.34 -14.18 -0.02
N TYR A 85 7.53 -13.07 -0.75
CA TYR A 85 8.79 -12.31 -0.71
C TYR A 85 9.11 -11.76 0.69
N TYR A 86 8.10 -11.56 1.53
CA TYR A 86 8.27 -11.10 2.90
C TYR A 86 8.41 -12.25 3.90
N LEU A 87 7.80 -13.41 3.62
CA LEU A 87 7.58 -14.47 4.61
C LEU A 87 8.41 -15.75 4.38
N ASP A 88 8.74 -16.09 3.13
CA ASP A 88 9.45 -17.33 2.79
C ASP A 88 10.98 -17.09 2.83
N SER A 89 11.73 -17.97 3.49
CA SER A 89 13.19 -17.87 3.64
C SER A 89 13.93 -17.91 2.29
N LYS A 90 13.36 -18.52 1.25
CA LYS A 90 13.99 -18.53 -0.08
C LYS A 90 14.14 -17.14 -0.71
N PHE A 91 13.40 -16.14 -0.21
CA PHE A 91 13.45 -14.76 -0.70
C PHE A 91 14.31 -13.83 0.18
N GLU A 92 15.16 -14.38 1.06
CA GLU A 92 16.05 -13.58 1.92
C GLU A 92 16.96 -12.64 1.12
N GLU A 93 17.51 -13.10 0.00
CA GLU A 93 18.36 -12.28 -0.88
C GLU A 93 17.59 -11.09 -1.45
N GLN A 94 16.37 -11.32 -1.95
CA GLN A 94 15.52 -10.28 -2.52
C GLN A 94 15.06 -9.27 -1.47
N ARG A 95 14.79 -9.72 -0.23
CA ARG A 95 14.57 -8.80 0.91
C ARG A 95 15.81 -7.98 1.23
N GLY A 96 17.00 -8.56 1.10
CA GLY A 96 18.28 -7.86 1.20
C GLY A 96 18.40 -6.73 0.17
N HIS A 97 18.09 -7.02 -1.10
CA HIS A 97 18.07 -6.01 -2.17
C HIS A 97 17.02 -4.92 -1.92
N PHE A 98 15.84 -5.28 -1.43
CA PHE A 98 14.80 -4.31 -1.10
C PHE A 98 15.25 -3.35 0.01
N ARG A 99 15.86 -3.88 1.08
CA ARG A 99 16.43 -3.05 2.15
C ARG A 99 17.52 -2.11 1.62
N ALA A 100 18.42 -2.62 0.78
CA ALA A 100 19.47 -1.79 0.17
C ALA A 100 18.87 -0.69 -0.73
N HIS A 101 17.83 -1.00 -1.49
CA HIS A 101 17.10 -0.04 -2.30
C HIS A 101 16.47 1.07 -1.44
N LEU A 102 15.80 0.73 -0.34
CA LEU A 102 15.26 1.72 0.60
C LEU A 102 16.35 2.62 1.20
N GLY A 103 17.55 2.07 1.46
CA GLY A 103 18.71 2.88 1.85
C GLY A 103 19.09 3.92 0.80
N LYS A 104 19.07 3.54 -0.48
CA LYS A 104 19.30 4.49 -1.60
C LYS A 104 18.18 5.52 -1.74
N VAL A 105 16.94 5.17 -1.42
CA VAL A 105 15.84 6.14 -1.35
C VAL A 105 16.11 7.16 -0.24
N VAL A 106 16.55 6.74 0.94
CA VAL A 106 16.92 7.67 2.03
C VAL A 106 18.05 8.60 1.62
N GLU A 107 19.10 8.09 0.97
CA GLU A 107 20.19 8.91 0.44
C GLU A 107 19.70 9.95 -0.58
N LEU A 108 18.74 9.57 -1.44
CA LEU A 108 18.21 10.43 -2.50
C LEU A 108 17.27 11.52 -1.97
N VAL A 109 16.37 11.16 -1.04
CA VAL A 109 15.31 12.04 -0.52
C VAL A 109 15.82 12.90 0.65
N GLY A 110 16.83 12.42 1.36
CA GLY A 110 17.50 13.14 2.44
C GLY A 110 16.83 13.04 3.81
N ALA A 111 17.64 13.17 4.86
CA ALA A 111 17.22 13.06 6.26
C ALA A 111 16.30 14.21 6.74
N ALA A 112 16.20 15.30 5.97
CA ALA A 112 15.23 16.37 6.26
C ALA A 112 13.77 15.94 5.97
N ASN A 113 13.60 14.91 5.14
CA ASN A 113 12.30 14.46 4.65
C ASN A 113 11.92 13.06 5.17
N LEU A 114 12.91 12.22 5.52
CA LEU A 114 12.71 10.86 5.98
C LEU A 114 13.44 10.61 7.30
N GLU A 115 12.77 9.89 8.20
CA GLU A 115 13.34 9.43 9.46
C GLU A 115 14.47 8.41 9.24
N ASP A 116 15.46 8.39 10.14
CA ASP A 116 16.61 7.47 10.06
C ASP A 116 16.21 5.99 10.02
N ASP A 117 15.10 5.64 10.66
CA ASP A 117 14.58 4.28 10.72
C ASP A 117 13.57 3.94 9.60
N PHE A 118 13.38 4.84 8.62
CA PHE A 118 12.40 4.72 7.52
C PHE A 118 12.40 3.34 6.87
N ALA A 119 13.57 2.85 6.44
CA ALA A 119 13.67 1.56 5.76
C ALA A 119 13.18 0.40 6.65
N SER A 120 13.45 0.46 7.96
CA SER A 120 12.98 -0.54 8.91
C SER A 120 11.47 -0.46 9.13
N ARG A 121 10.89 0.76 9.15
CA ARG A 121 9.44 0.97 9.29
C ARG A 121 8.68 0.45 8.08
N VAL A 122 9.16 0.73 6.87
CA VAL A 122 8.58 0.24 5.62
C VAL A 122 8.56 -1.29 5.62
N ILE A 123 9.71 -1.94 5.82
CA ILE A 123 9.80 -3.41 5.84
C ILE A 123 8.86 -3.99 6.90
N ARG A 124 8.82 -3.41 8.11
CA ARG A 124 7.95 -3.88 9.19
C ARG A 124 6.47 -3.75 8.84
N MET A 125 6.06 -2.61 8.28
CA MET A 125 4.68 -2.37 7.87
C MET A 125 4.26 -3.30 6.74
N GLU A 126 5.05 -3.38 5.67
CA GLU A 126 4.75 -4.25 4.53
C GLU A 126 4.76 -5.74 4.91
N THR A 127 5.61 -6.15 5.86
CA THR A 127 5.58 -7.53 6.39
C THR A 127 4.26 -7.82 7.12
N LYS A 128 3.73 -6.87 7.90
CA LYS A 128 2.41 -7.02 8.53
C LYS A 128 1.27 -7.10 7.50
N LEU A 129 1.35 -6.31 6.43
CA LEU A 129 0.41 -6.41 5.31
C LEU A 129 0.50 -7.77 4.62
N ALA A 130 1.71 -8.26 4.34
CA ALA A 130 1.94 -9.58 3.75
C ALA A 130 1.39 -10.73 4.61
N GLN A 131 1.41 -10.61 5.95
CA GLN A 131 0.86 -11.61 6.86
C GLN A 131 -0.64 -11.83 6.67
N ILE A 132 -1.40 -10.75 6.41
CA ILE A 132 -2.86 -10.81 6.22
C ILE A 132 -3.29 -11.04 4.76
N GLN A 133 -2.36 -10.96 3.80
CA GLN A 133 -2.64 -11.24 2.40
C GLN A 133 -2.83 -12.76 2.15
N MET A 134 -3.67 -13.07 1.17
CA MET A 134 -3.85 -14.44 0.68
C MET A 134 -2.67 -14.90 -0.18
N LYS A 135 -2.38 -16.22 -0.19
CA LYS A 135 -1.49 -16.79 -1.21
C LYS A 135 -2.13 -16.74 -2.59
N ARG A 136 -1.33 -16.77 -3.66
CA ARG A 136 -1.81 -16.65 -5.05
C ARG A 136 -2.85 -17.70 -5.46
N ASP A 137 -2.78 -18.90 -4.90
CA ASP A 137 -3.76 -19.97 -5.12
C ASP A 137 -5.06 -19.77 -4.31
N GLN A 138 -4.98 -19.12 -3.14
CA GLN A 138 -6.15 -18.70 -2.36
C GLN A 138 -6.87 -17.53 -3.03
N SER A 139 -6.14 -16.52 -3.53
CA SER A 139 -6.72 -15.36 -4.21
C SER A 139 -7.49 -15.70 -5.48
N ARG A 140 -7.28 -16.89 -6.05
CA ARG A 140 -8.04 -17.39 -7.21
C ARG A 140 -9.40 -18.01 -6.84
N GLN A 141 -9.65 -18.24 -5.55
CA GLN A 141 -10.92 -18.75 -5.02
C GLN A 141 -11.80 -17.57 -4.57
N TYR A 142 -11.86 -16.52 -5.40
CA TYR A 142 -12.48 -15.23 -5.08
C TYR A 142 -13.95 -15.39 -4.67
N ASP A 143 -14.67 -16.30 -5.31
CA ASP A 143 -16.06 -16.68 -5.03
C ASP A 143 -16.29 -17.15 -3.58
N GLN A 144 -15.28 -17.72 -2.92
CA GLN A 144 -15.41 -18.27 -1.57
C GLN A 144 -15.31 -17.22 -0.46
N TYR A 145 -14.65 -16.09 -0.72
CA TYR A 145 -14.46 -15.02 0.27
C TYR A 145 -15.09 -13.69 -0.15
N PHE A 146 -15.67 -13.61 -1.35
CA PHE A 146 -16.42 -12.45 -1.79
C PHE A 146 -17.59 -12.15 -0.84
N THR A 147 -17.62 -10.93 -0.33
CA THR A 147 -18.63 -10.45 0.62
C THR A 147 -19.15 -9.10 0.17
N VAL A 148 -20.47 -8.99 -0.05
CA VAL A 148 -21.16 -7.72 -0.26
C VAL A 148 -21.74 -7.29 1.08
N THR A 149 -21.42 -6.08 1.52
CA THR A 149 -21.91 -5.49 2.77
C THR A 149 -22.06 -3.98 2.63
N THR A 150 -22.59 -3.31 3.65
CA THR A 150 -22.63 -1.85 3.73
C THR A 150 -21.30 -1.31 4.29
N LEU A 151 -21.03 -0.01 4.13
CA LEU A 151 -19.87 0.62 4.78
C LEU A 151 -19.88 0.44 6.30
N ASP A 152 -21.06 0.55 6.92
CA ASP A 152 -21.23 0.33 8.36
C ASP A 152 -20.89 -1.13 8.74
N GLY A 153 -21.37 -2.10 7.96
CA GLY A 153 -21.05 -3.52 8.18
C GLY A 153 -19.56 -3.83 7.99
N LEU A 154 -18.90 -3.17 7.04
CA LEU A 154 -17.43 -3.28 6.90
C LEU A 154 -16.71 -2.69 8.12
N CYS A 155 -17.05 -1.48 8.55
CA CYS A 155 -16.38 -0.78 9.64
C CYS A 155 -16.58 -1.47 11.00
N SER A 156 -17.77 -2.02 11.25
CA SER A 156 -18.11 -2.68 12.51
C SER A 156 -17.75 -4.17 12.55
N GLY A 157 -17.71 -4.84 11.40
CA GLY A 157 -17.65 -6.30 11.30
C GLY A 157 -16.55 -6.84 10.37
N VAL A 158 -15.46 -6.10 10.13
CA VAL A 158 -14.39 -6.51 9.17
C VAL A 158 -13.85 -7.93 9.42
N ASN A 159 -13.76 -8.36 10.69
CA ASN A 159 -13.26 -9.68 11.06
C ASN A 159 -14.30 -10.81 10.90
N GLU A 160 -15.57 -10.45 10.66
CA GLU A 160 -16.69 -11.38 10.46
C GLU A 160 -16.96 -11.65 8.98
N LEU A 161 -16.33 -10.87 8.09
CA LEU A 161 -16.43 -11.07 6.64
C LEU A 161 -15.87 -12.44 6.24
N LYS A 162 -16.38 -12.98 5.14
CA LYS A 162 -15.92 -14.28 4.63
C LYS A 162 -14.43 -14.20 4.34
N HIS A 163 -13.70 -15.20 4.81
CA HIS A 163 -12.27 -15.31 4.61
C HIS A 163 -11.88 -16.78 4.46
N LEU A 164 -10.76 -17.02 3.79
CA LEU A 164 -10.15 -18.33 3.74
C LEU A 164 -9.25 -18.52 4.96
N LYS A 165 -9.16 -19.75 5.48
CA LYS A 165 -8.19 -20.08 6.52
C LYS A 165 -6.78 -19.72 6.05
N ALA A 166 -5.97 -19.17 6.95
CA ALA A 166 -4.58 -18.86 6.66
C ALA A 166 -3.84 -20.11 6.17
N LYS A 167 -3.06 -19.96 5.09
CA LYS A 167 -2.09 -20.97 4.65
C LYS A 167 -0.69 -20.56 5.08
N GLU A 168 -0.01 -21.47 5.76
CA GLU A 168 1.44 -21.44 5.97
C GLU A 168 2.17 -21.50 4.63
#